data_AF-A0A8T4RHF7-F1
#
_entry.id   AF-A0A8T4RHF7-F1
#
_cell.length_a   1.000
_cell.length_b   1.000
_cell.length_c   1.000
_cell.angle_alpha   90.00
_cell.angle_beta   90.00
_cell.angle_gamma   90.00
#
_symmetry.space_group_name_H-M   'P 1'
#
loop_
_entity.id
_entity.type
_entity.pdbx_description
1 polymer ?
#
loop_
_entity_poly.entity_id
_entity_poly.type
_entity_poly.pdbx_seq_one_letter_code
_entity_poly.pdbx_strand_id
1 'polypeptide(L)'
;MEQMINEFKEALKENLLSVIRFGTEGQPNNFLFVVKKLDFGILQKIKPLVIAHKKRTEIVPLFFTQEELMEGADVFPLEFLDIKYPHTVLYGEDVVEKIKFDKKHVRRQIEFELRSKLIHLREHFIWVKKPRELEPLLSSAVPNLMPLFYGLLFLKDTKPPTELDALFKAVEDAYRIDVSILKKARALSKQKARDEELGSMVKELMEFLASLGSQLDRMKF
;
A
#
# COMPACT_ATOMS: atom_id res chain seq x y z
N MET A 1 11.31 -12.19 14.96
CA MET A 1 11.02 -12.40 13.53
C MET A 1 11.47 -13.79 13.08
N GLU A 2 12.74 -14.17 13.29
CA GLU A 2 13.25 -15.51 12.93
C GLU A 2 12.47 -16.67 13.54
N GLN A 3 12.11 -16.59 14.84
CA GLN A 3 11.31 -17.62 15.51
C GLN A 3 9.99 -17.88 14.77
N MET A 4 9.27 -16.82 14.39
CA MET A 4 8.01 -16.95 13.65
C MET A 4 8.23 -17.67 12.32
N ILE A 5 9.25 -17.27 11.55
CA ILE A 5 9.55 -17.89 10.26
C ILE A 5 9.82 -19.40 10.44
N ASN A 6 10.57 -19.78 11.49
CA ASN A 6 10.83 -21.19 11.79
C ASN A 6 9.55 -21.96 12.16
N GLU A 7 8.66 -21.39 12.98
CA GLU A 7 7.37 -22.03 13.31
C GLU A 7 6.49 -22.23 12.06
N PHE A 8 6.45 -21.25 11.14
CA PHE A 8 5.74 -21.41 9.86
C PHE A 8 6.41 -22.43 8.95
N LYS A 9 7.74 -22.49 8.90
CA LYS A 9 8.49 -23.53 8.16
C LYS A 9 8.19 -24.92 8.69
N GLU A 10 8.13 -25.11 10.01
CA GLU A 10 7.79 -26.40 10.62
C GLU A 10 6.35 -26.80 10.33
N ALA A 11 5.41 -25.85 10.42
CA ALA A 11 4.00 -26.10 10.18
C ALA A 11 3.70 -26.37 8.70
N LEU A 12 4.32 -25.65 7.77
CA LEU A 12 4.00 -25.75 6.34
C LEU A 12 4.97 -26.66 5.57
N LYS A 13 6.17 -26.91 6.08
CA LYS A 13 7.22 -27.74 5.44
C LYS A 13 7.42 -27.33 3.98
N GLU A 14 7.42 -28.30 3.07
CA GLU A 14 7.58 -28.09 1.62
C GLU A 14 6.45 -27.29 0.97
N ASN A 15 5.34 -27.04 1.68
CA ASN A 15 4.27 -26.18 1.19
C ASN A 15 4.65 -24.71 1.26
N LEU A 16 5.56 -24.29 2.15
CA LEU A 16 6.00 -22.90 2.24
C LEU A 16 7.13 -22.63 1.24
N LEU A 17 6.85 -21.74 0.30
CA LEU A 17 7.77 -21.36 -0.78
C LEU A 17 8.60 -20.14 -0.42
N SER A 18 7.97 -19.11 0.12
CA SER A 18 8.63 -17.84 0.42
C SER A 18 7.94 -17.11 1.57
N VAL A 19 8.73 -16.36 2.34
CA VAL A 19 8.24 -15.39 3.33
C VAL A 19 8.88 -14.06 3.03
N ILE A 20 8.04 -13.07 2.76
CA ILE A 20 8.45 -11.75 2.31
C ILE A 20 7.90 -10.73 3.29
N ARG A 21 8.75 -9.82 3.75
CA ARG A 21 8.30 -8.62 4.48
C ARG A 21 8.17 -7.49 3.49
N PHE A 22 7.13 -6.68 3.63
CA PHE A 22 6.95 -5.48 2.80
C PHE A 22 6.32 -4.35 3.60
N GLY A 23 6.26 -3.17 2.99
CA GLY A 23 5.71 -1.95 3.59
C GLY A 23 6.77 -0.87 3.77
N THR A 24 6.33 0.38 3.76
CA THR A 24 7.20 1.55 3.93
C THR A 24 7.36 1.96 5.38
N GLU A 25 8.28 2.90 5.61
CA GLU A 25 8.45 3.54 6.92
C GLU A 25 7.10 3.97 7.53
N GLY A 26 6.88 3.61 8.80
CA GLY A 26 5.68 3.98 9.54
C GLY A 26 4.45 3.10 9.32
N GLN A 27 4.53 2.07 8.47
CA GLN A 27 3.47 1.06 8.33
C GLN A 27 3.64 -0.12 9.31
N PRO A 28 2.55 -0.87 9.61
CA PRO A 28 2.64 -2.14 10.32
C PRO A 28 3.58 -3.13 9.62
N ASN A 29 4.09 -4.12 10.36
CA ASN A 29 4.90 -5.17 9.75
C ASN A 29 4.02 -6.10 8.90
N ASN A 30 3.98 -5.86 7.60
CA ASN A 30 3.24 -6.68 6.66
C ASN A 30 4.11 -7.86 6.19
N PHE A 31 3.50 -9.05 6.10
CA PHE A 31 4.18 -10.26 5.64
C PHE A 31 3.35 -10.95 4.57
N LEU A 32 3.99 -11.31 3.47
CA LEU A 32 3.45 -12.19 2.45
C LEU A 32 4.05 -13.58 2.62
N PHE A 33 3.19 -14.56 2.84
CA PHE A 33 3.53 -15.98 2.86
C PHE A 33 3.07 -16.61 1.55
N VAL A 34 4.01 -17.14 0.78
CA VAL A 34 3.72 -17.79 -0.49
C VAL A 34 3.79 -19.29 -0.30
N VAL A 35 2.72 -19.99 -0.68
CA VAL A 35 2.59 -21.44 -0.52
C VAL A 35 2.32 -22.15 -1.83
N LYS A 36 2.53 -23.47 -1.89
CA LYS A 36 2.12 -24.29 -3.06
C LYS A 36 0.62 -24.50 -3.09
N LYS A 37 0.01 -24.82 -1.95
CA LYS A 37 -1.43 -25.06 -1.78
C LYS A 37 -1.96 -24.27 -0.60
N LEU A 38 -3.10 -23.60 -0.80
CA LEU A 38 -3.83 -22.88 0.22
C LEU A 38 -5.29 -23.34 0.23
N ASP A 39 -5.61 -24.23 1.17
CA ASP A 39 -6.99 -24.68 1.40
C ASP A 39 -7.41 -24.39 2.84
N PHE A 40 -8.68 -24.66 3.15
CA PHE A 40 -9.22 -24.44 4.49
C PHE A 40 -8.46 -25.21 5.58
N GLY A 41 -7.98 -26.42 5.29
CA GLY A 41 -7.19 -27.22 6.24
C GLY A 41 -5.84 -26.57 6.57
N ILE A 42 -5.16 -26.02 5.56
CA ILE A 42 -3.94 -25.24 5.75
C ILE A 42 -4.23 -23.98 6.59
N LEU A 43 -5.32 -23.26 6.30
CA LEU A 43 -5.73 -22.09 7.09
C LEU A 43 -6.01 -22.45 8.55
N GLN A 44 -6.70 -23.56 8.82
CA GLN A 44 -6.93 -24.04 10.19
C GLN A 44 -5.61 -24.36 10.91
N LYS A 45 -4.66 -24.96 10.19
CA LYS A 45 -3.34 -25.32 10.74
C LYS A 45 -2.51 -24.11 11.15
N ILE A 46 -2.50 -23.05 10.34
CA ILE A 46 -1.68 -21.85 10.59
C ILE A 46 -2.37 -20.81 11.49
N LYS A 47 -3.70 -20.85 11.61
CA LYS A 47 -4.47 -19.88 12.41
C LYS A 47 -3.96 -19.71 13.85
N PRO A 48 -3.64 -20.77 14.62
CA PRO A 48 -3.08 -20.63 15.96
C PRO A 48 -1.74 -19.87 15.98
N LEU A 49 -0.87 -20.11 14.99
CA LEU A 49 0.42 -19.41 14.86
C LEU A 49 0.22 -17.93 14.59
N VAL A 50 -0.66 -17.59 13.64
CA VAL A 50 -1.01 -16.19 13.34
C VAL A 50 -1.54 -15.48 14.58
N ILE A 51 -2.44 -16.11 15.34
CA ILE A 51 -3.00 -15.53 16.57
C ILE A 51 -1.92 -15.31 17.64
N ALA A 52 -1.02 -16.28 17.82
CA ALA A 52 0.07 -16.18 18.78
C ALA A 52 1.02 -15.01 18.47
N HIS A 53 1.32 -14.78 17.19
CA HIS A 53 2.24 -13.72 16.78
C HIS A 53 1.59 -12.35 16.55
N LYS A 54 0.28 -12.28 16.28
CA LYS A 54 -0.47 -11.02 16.19
C LYS A 54 -0.28 -10.15 17.45
N LYS A 55 -0.32 -10.77 18.63
CA LYS A 55 -0.15 -10.08 19.92
C LYS A 55 1.29 -9.64 20.20
N ARG A 56 2.29 -10.29 19.59
CA ARG A 56 3.71 -10.10 19.91
C ARG A 56 4.43 -9.16 18.93
N THR A 57 3.96 -9.08 17.69
CA THR A 57 4.71 -8.45 16.59
C THR A 57 3.87 -7.64 15.60
N GLU A 58 2.58 -7.43 15.89
CA GLU A 58 1.63 -6.67 15.05
C GLU A 58 1.67 -7.08 13.57
N ILE A 59 1.69 -8.39 13.32
CA ILE A 59 1.73 -8.94 11.96
C ILE A 59 0.38 -8.74 11.28
N VAL A 60 0.44 -8.31 10.02
CA VAL A 60 -0.66 -8.42 9.07
C VAL A 60 -0.25 -9.43 7.99
N PRO A 61 -0.67 -10.71 8.09
CA PRO A 61 -0.22 -11.73 7.17
C PRO A 61 -1.15 -11.84 5.96
N LEU A 62 -0.54 -11.83 4.77
CA LEU A 62 -1.17 -12.22 3.51
C LEU A 62 -0.70 -13.62 3.14
N PHE A 63 -1.63 -14.45 2.67
CA PHE A 63 -1.35 -15.78 2.16
C PHE A 63 -1.80 -15.85 0.72
N PHE A 64 -0.91 -16.27 -0.15
CA PHE A 64 -1.21 -16.55 -1.55
C PHE A 64 -0.55 -17.85 -1.96
N THR A 65 -1.19 -18.56 -2.87
CA THR A 65 -0.47 -19.54 -3.68
C THR A 65 0.46 -18.82 -4.65
N GLN A 66 1.50 -19.52 -5.12
CA GLN A 66 2.37 -18.96 -6.15
C GLN A 66 1.58 -18.64 -7.44
N GLU A 67 0.62 -19.48 -7.81
CA GLU A 67 -0.23 -19.29 -9.00
C GLU A 67 -1.06 -18.00 -8.89
N GLU A 68 -1.75 -17.79 -7.77
CA GLU A 68 -2.54 -16.56 -7.53
C GLU A 68 -1.68 -15.28 -7.61
N LEU A 69 -0.41 -15.32 -7.17
CA LEU A 69 0.49 -14.17 -7.31
C LEU A 69 0.90 -13.89 -8.75
N MET A 70 1.12 -14.95 -9.55
CA MET A 70 1.57 -14.81 -10.94
C MET A 70 0.43 -14.34 -11.85
N GLU A 71 -0.80 -14.72 -11.52
CA GLU A 71 -1.98 -14.45 -12.34
C GLU A 71 -2.81 -13.26 -11.86
N GLY A 72 -2.71 -12.86 -10.59
CA GLY A 72 -3.57 -11.82 -10.02
C GLY A 72 -3.20 -10.36 -10.34
N ALA A 73 -2.11 -10.12 -11.09
CA ALA A 73 -1.61 -8.77 -11.34
C ALA A 73 -2.50 -7.93 -12.29
N ASP A 74 -3.45 -8.55 -12.98
CA ASP A 74 -4.47 -7.87 -13.78
C ASP A 74 -5.63 -7.32 -12.92
N VAL A 75 -5.89 -7.94 -11.77
CA VAL A 75 -6.92 -7.58 -10.79
C VAL A 75 -6.38 -6.72 -9.65
N PHE A 76 -5.19 -7.04 -9.12
CA PHE A 76 -4.56 -6.36 -7.96
C PHE A 76 -3.17 -5.74 -8.27
N PRO A 77 -2.99 -5.02 -9.39
CA PRO A 77 -1.67 -4.51 -9.76
C PRO A 77 -1.07 -3.58 -8.71
N LEU A 78 -1.86 -2.70 -8.09
CA LEU A 78 -1.32 -1.73 -7.13
C LEU A 78 -0.91 -2.36 -5.82
N GLU A 79 -1.68 -3.33 -5.32
CA GLU A 79 -1.34 -4.10 -4.13
C GLU A 79 -0.04 -4.88 -4.35
N PHE A 80 0.12 -5.50 -5.52
CA PHE A 80 1.34 -6.24 -5.83
C PHE A 80 2.54 -5.33 -6.07
N LEU A 81 2.37 -4.10 -6.57
CA LEU A 81 3.44 -3.10 -6.62
C LEU A 81 3.84 -2.59 -5.23
N ASP A 82 2.86 -2.41 -4.33
CA ASP A 82 3.07 -2.04 -2.92
C ASP A 82 3.77 -3.15 -2.12
N ILE A 83 3.61 -4.41 -2.53
CA ILE A 83 4.47 -5.50 -2.06
C ILE A 83 5.84 -5.38 -2.75
N LYS A 84 5.90 -5.34 -4.08
CA LYS A 84 7.14 -5.48 -4.87
C LYS A 84 8.20 -4.44 -4.58
N TYR A 85 7.87 -3.17 -4.44
CA TYR A 85 8.94 -2.17 -4.31
C TYR A 85 9.60 -2.12 -2.92
N PRO A 86 8.84 -2.11 -1.81
CA PRO A 86 9.42 -2.08 -0.47
C PRO A 86 9.57 -3.48 0.15
N HIS A 87 9.90 -4.53 -0.62
CA HIS A 87 10.02 -5.87 -0.06
C HIS A 87 11.43 -6.24 0.42
N THR A 88 11.48 -7.23 1.30
CA THR A 88 12.67 -7.96 1.69
C THR A 88 12.31 -9.44 1.83
N VAL A 89 13.04 -10.30 1.11
CA VAL A 89 12.88 -11.75 1.23
C VAL A 89 13.51 -12.22 2.55
N LEU A 90 12.71 -12.87 3.38
CA LEU A 90 13.15 -13.41 4.67
C LEU A 90 13.39 -14.93 4.62
N TYR A 91 12.76 -15.61 3.66
CA TYR A 91 12.92 -17.05 3.42
C TYR A 91 12.50 -17.40 1.99
N GLY A 92 13.18 -18.35 1.36
CA GLY A 92 12.80 -18.89 0.05
C GLY A 92 13.25 -18.03 -1.14
N GLU A 93 12.64 -18.27 -2.30
CA GLU A 93 12.92 -17.48 -3.51
C GLU A 93 12.17 -16.14 -3.50
N ASP A 94 12.75 -15.16 -4.20
CA ASP A 94 12.08 -13.92 -4.55
C ASP A 94 11.07 -14.15 -5.67
N VAL A 95 9.86 -14.54 -5.29
CA VAL A 95 8.76 -14.78 -6.21
C VAL A 95 8.06 -13.49 -6.65
N VAL A 96 8.18 -12.41 -5.85
CA VAL A 96 7.53 -11.13 -6.14
C VAL A 96 8.25 -10.40 -7.28
N GLU A 97 9.56 -10.60 -7.43
CA GLU A 97 10.28 -10.05 -8.58
C GLU A 97 9.80 -10.61 -9.93
N LYS A 98 9.23 -11.82 -9.93
CA LYS A 98 8.77 -12.52 -11.14
C LYS A 98 7.37 -12.10 -11.61
N ILE A 99 6.63 -11.32 -10.80
CA ILE A 99 5.29 -10.84 -11.15
C ILE A 99 5.39 -9.90 -12.36
N LYS A 100 4.54 -10.13 -13.36
CA LYS A 100 4.46 -9.32 -14.58
C LYS A 100 3.28 -8.38 -14.50
N PHE A 101 3.52 -7.12 -14.83
CA PHE A 101 2.51 -6.06 -14.77
C PHE A 101 2.28 -5.48 -16.16
N ASP A 102 1.02 -5.26 -16.50
CA ASP A 102 0.62 -4.46 -17.66
C ASP A 102 0.25 -3.05 -17.19
N LYS A 103 0.84 -2.04 -17.82
CA LYS A 103 0.55 -0.62 -17.57
C LYS A 103 -0.93 -0.30 -17.74
N LYS A 104 -1.67 -1.00 -18.59
CA LYS A 104 -3.11 -0.82 -18.78
C LYS A 104 -3.89 -1.14 -17.50
N HIS A 105 -3.59 -2.26 -16.85
CA HIS A 105 -4.25 -2.67 -15.60
C HIS A 105 -3.88 -1.73 -14.46
N VAL A 106 -2.59 -1.41 -14.33
CA VAL A 106 -2.09 -0.43 -13.34
C VAL A 106 -2.79 0.92 -13.50
N ARG A 107 -2.79 1.49 -14.71
CA ARG A 107 -3.45 2.77 -14.99
C ARG A 107 -4.92 2.74 -14.61
N ARG A 108 -5.64 1.70 -15.04
CA ARG A 108 -7.08 1.57 -14.77
C ARG A 108 -7.37 1.55 -13.26
N GLN A 109 -6.58 0.82 -12.48
CA GLN A 109 -6.76 0.79 -11.03
C GLN A 109 -6.40 2.13 -10.38
N ILE A 110 -5.36 2.83 -10.84
CA ILE A 110 -5.03 4.18 -10.32
C ILE A 110 -6.18 5.15 -10.58
N GLU A 111 -6.75 5.17 -11.78
CA GLU A 111 -7.89 6.04 -12.11
C GLU A 111 -9.10 5.75 -11.21
N PHE A 112 -9.40 4.45 -11.01
CA PHE A 112 -10.47 4.02 -10.11
C PHE A 112 -10.20 4.51 -8.68
N GLU A 113 -9.03 4.23 -8.13
CA GLU A 113 -8.66 4.60 -6.76
C GLU A 113 -8.70 6.10 -6.53
N LEU A 114 -8.14 6.90 -7.43
CA LEU A 114 -8.15 8.37 -7.29
C LEU A 114 -9.57 8.93 -7.28
N ARG A 115 -10.42 8.46 -8.21
CA ARG A 115 -11.81 8.93 -8.31
C ARG A 115 -12.63 8.48 -7.10
N SER A 116 -12.49 7.22 -6.69
CA SER A 116 -13.17 6.67 -5.50
C SER A 116 -12.75 7.41 -4.22
N LYS A 117 -11.45 7.63 -4.00
CA LYS A 117 -10.95 8.37 -2.83
C LYS A 117 -11.44 9.82 -2.82
N LEU A 118 -11.48 10.49 -3.98
CA LEU A 118 -12.01 11.85 -4.08
C LEU A 118 -13.52 11.92 -3.80
N ILE A 119 -14.30 10.93 -4.24
CA ILE A 119 -15.73 10.82 -3.91
C ILE A 119 -15.90 10.64 -2.40
N HIS A 120 -15.22 9.67 -1.80
CA HIS A 120 -15.32 9.39 -0.37
C HIS A 120 -14.83 10.54 0.50
N LEU A 121 -13.80 11.27 0.07
CA LEU A 121 -13.34 12.48 0.75
C LEU A 121 -14.45 13.54 0.82
N ARG A 122 -15.17 13.75 -0.28
CA ARG A 122 -16.30 14.70 -0.34
C ARG A 122 -17.46 14.23 0.51
N GLU A 123 -17.83 12.96 0.41
CA GLU A 123 -18.90 12.35 1.22
C GLU A 123 -18.61 12.51 2.71
N HIS A 124 -17.40 12.13 3.14
CA HIS A 124 -16.99 12.24 4.54
C HIS A 124 -17.00 13.68 5.03
N PHE A 125 -16.43 14.61 4.25
CA PHE A 125 -16.34 16.02 4.63
C PHE A 125 -17.71 16.66 4.86
N ILE A 126 -18.75 16.31 4.09
CA ILE A 126 -20.10 16.89 4.25
C ILE A 126 -20.72 16.56 5.60
N TRP A 127 -20.39 15.40 6.19
CA TRP A 127 -20.95 14.97 7.48
C TRP A 127 -20.18 15.47 8.70
N VAL A 128 -19.02 16.09 8.50
CA VAL A 128 -18.14 16.55 9.57
C VAL A 128 -18.79 17.71 10.33
N LYS A 129 -18.90 17.57 11.66
CA LYS A 129 -19.48 18.62 12.53
C LYS A 129 -18.41 19.43 13.25
N LYS A 130 -17.26 18.83 13.53
CA LYS A 130 -16.11 19.46 14.19
C LYS A 130 -14.84 19.20 13.39
N PRO A 131 -13.94 20.20 13.23
CA PRO A 131 -12.70 20.03 12.47
C PRO A 131 -11.86 18.83 12.90
N ARG A 132 -11.84 18.50 14.20
CA ARG A 132 -11.11 17.34 14.75
C ARG A 132 -11.52 15.99 14.18
N GLU A 133 -12.74 15.87 13.65
CA GLU A 133 -13.19 14.64 12.97
C GLU A 133 -12.42 14.37 11.68
N LEU A 134 -11.73 15.38 11.12
CA LEU A 134 -10.91 15.27 9.91
C LEU A 134 -9.50 14.69 10.19
N GLU A 135 -9.03 14.72 11.43
CA GLU A 135 -7.66 14.32 11.78
C GLU A 135 -7.36 12.84 11.44
N PRO A 136 -8.27 11.87 11.69
CA PRO A 136 -8.09 10.48 11.25
C PRO A 136 -8.09 10.33 9.72
N LEU A 137 -8.93 11.09 9.01
CA LEU A 137 -8.98 11.06 7.55
C LEU A 137 -7.66 11.57 6.97
N LEU A 138 -7.15 12.69 7.48
CA LEU A 138 -5.93 13.31 6.98
C LEU A 138 -4.69 12.50 7.35
N SER A 139 -4.60 11.97 8.57
CA SER A 139 -3.47 11.14 9.00
C SER A 139 -3.41 9.79 8.27
N SER A 140 -4.54 9.23 7.84
CA SER A 140 -4.59 8.00 7.04
C SER A 140 -4.39 8.22 5.53
N ALA A 141 -4.31 9.46 5.05
CA ALA A 141 -4.16 9.74 3.63
C ALA A 141 -2.86 9.17 3.05
N VAL A 142 -1.73 9.36 3.71
CA VAL A 142 -0.41 8.88 3.23
C VAL A 142 -0.40 7.37 3.02
N PRO A 143 -0.64 6.50 4.02
CA PRO A 143 -0.59 5.05 3.82
C PRO A 143 -1.59 4.57 2.75
N ASN A 144 -2.77 5.20 2.65
CA ASN A 144 -3.78 4.84 1.66
C ASN A 144 -3.42 5.23 0.21
N LEU A 145 -2.49 6.17 0.01
CA LEU A 145 -2.05 6.63 -1.31
C LEU A 145 -0.74 5.99 -1.76
N MET A 146 -0.02 5.28 -0.87
CA MET A 146 1.26 4.65 -1.17
C MET A 146 1.24 3.71 -2.39
N PRO A 147 0.29 2.76 -2.51
CA PRO A 147 0.19 1.92 -3.70
C PRO A 147 0.05 2.72 -5.00
N LEU A 148 -0.62 3.88 -4.96
CA LEU A 148 -0.78 4.74 -6.13
C LEU A 148 0.55 5.36 -6.55
N PHE A 149 1.40 5.79 -5.62
CA PHE A 149 2.71 6.36 -5.94
C PHE A 149 3.62 5.34 -6.61
N TYR A 150 3.59 4.11 -6.14
CA TYR A 150 4.27 2.99 -6.79
C TYR A 150 3.74 2.73 -8.20
N GLY A 151 2.42 2.71 -8.38
CA GLY A 151 1.79 2.58 -9.69
C GLY A 151 2.15 3.72 -10.65
N LEU A 152 2.10 4.97 -10.19
CA LEU A 152 2.42 6.15 -10.99
C LEU A 152 3.84 6.13 -11.51
N LEU A 153 4.81 5.86 -10.64
CA LEU A 153 6.21 5.76 -11.05
C LEU A 153 6.47 4.56 -11.97
N PHE A 154 5.78 3.43 -11.73
CA PHE A 154 5.79 2.29 -12.67
C PHE A 154 5.30 2.68 -14.07
N LEU A 155 4.21 3.47 -14.18
CA LEU A 155 3.72 3.92 -15.50
C LEU A 155 4.77 4.77 -16.25
N LYS A 156 5.68 5.42 -15.52
CA LYS A 156 6.78 6.25 -16.05
C LYS A 156 8.11 5.48 -16.21
N ASP A 157 8.12 4.17 -15.99
CA ASP A 157 9.33 3.33 -16.00
C ASP A 157 10.40 3.78 -14.98
N THR A 158 9.95 4.44 -13.90
CA THR A 158 10.82 4.91 -12.82
C THR A 158 10.75 3.94 -11.66
N LYS A 159 11.90 3.42 -11.22
CA LYS A 159 11.96 2.61 -9.99
C LYS A 159 11.61 3.48 -8.77
N PRO A 160 10.56 3.16 -8.01
CA PRO A 160 10.16 3.94 -6.86
C PRO A 160 11.16 3.84 -5.69
N PRO A 161 11.47 4.95 -5.02
CA PRO A 161 12.15 4.92 -3.72
C PRO A 161 11.26 4.27 -2.64
N THR A 162 11.88 3.68 -1.62
CA THR A 162 11.18 3.10 -0.46
C THR A 162 11.09 4.05 0.73
N GLU A 163 11.95 5.07 0.77
CA GLU A 163 11.85 6.17 1.74
C GLU A 163 10.78 7.17 1.28
N LEU A 164 9.94 7.62 2.21
CA LEU A 164 8.72 8.36 1.91
C LEU A 164 8.98 9.75 1.30
N ASP A 165 9.94 10.51 1.82
CA ASP A 165 10.24 11.86 1.30
C ASP A 165 10.84 11.78 -0.12
N ALA A 166 11.70 10.79 -0.37
CA ALA A 166 12.23 10.49 -1.69
C ALA A 166 11.13 10.02 -2.65
N LEU A 167 10.17 9.22 -2.18
CA LEU A 167 9.04 8.79 -2.99
C LEU A 167 8.14 9.97 -3.37
N PHE A 168 7.79 10.83 -2.42
CA PHE A 168 7.01 12.03 -2.68
C PHE A 168 7.71 12.94 -3.71
N LYS A 169 9.03 13.13 -3.55
CA LYS A 169 9.83 13.92 -4.50
C LYS A 169 9.83 13.30 -5.90
N ALA A 170 9.97 11.98 -6.01
CA ALA A 170 9.94 11.29 -7.30
C ALA A 170 8.59 11.45 -8.00
N VAL A 171 7.47 11.37 -7.27
CA VAL A 171 6.12 11.59 -7.83
C VAL A 171 5.94 13.06 -8.25
N GLU A 172 6.33 14.00 -7.39
CA GLU A 172 6.32 15.44 -7.67
C GLU A 172 7.07 15.76 -8.98
N ASP A 173 8.26 15.20 -9.16
CA ASP A 173 9.07 15.40 -10.37
C ASP A 173 8.45 14.76 -11.61
N ALA A 174 7.98 13.52 -11.48
CA ALA A 174 7.45 12.74 -12.61
C ALA A 174 6.11 13.28 -13.15
N TYR A 175 5.29 13.88 -12.28
CA TYR A 175 3.93 14.34 -12.61
C TYR A 175 3.75 15.85 -12.52
N ARG A 176 4.76 16.60 -12.02
CA ARG A 176 4.71 18.05 -11.82
C ARG A 176 3.50 18.48 -10.98
N ILE A 177 3.30 17.78 -9.87
CA ILE A 177 2.20 18.02 -8.92
C ILE A 177 2.77 18.43 -7.56
N ASP A 178 2.05 19.29 -6.85
CA ASP A 178 2.42 19.66 -5.48
C ASP A 178 2.06 18.53 -4.50
N VAL A 179 3.07 17.98 -3.81
CA VAL A 179 2.92 16.93 -2.79
C VAL A 179 2.99 17.47 -1.36
N SER A 180 3.00 18.78 -1.17
CA SER A 180 3.14 19.44 0.14
C SER A 180 2.07 18.99 1.14
N ILE A 181 0.84 18.76 0.67
CA ILE A 181 -0.25 18.22 1.49
C ILE A 181 0.08 16.84 2.08
N LEU A 182 0.79 15.98 1.36
CA LEU A 182 1.19 14.66 1.86
C LEU A 182 2.20 14.78 3.00
N LYS A 183 3.13 15.74 2.90
CA LYS A 183 4.10 16.06 3.96
C LYS A 183 3.40 16.59 5.21
N LYS A 184 2.41 17.49 5.05
CA LYS A 184 1.56 17.99 6.14
C LYS A 184 0.76 16.86 6.80
N ALA A 185 0.12 16.01 5.99
CA ALA A 185 -0.63 14.84 6.45
C ALA A 185 0.25 13.86 7.24
N ARG A 186 1.47 13.56 6.75
CA ARG A 186 2.47 12.73 7.46
C ARG A 186 2.80 13.33 8.84
N ALA A 187 2.94 14.65 8.94
CA ALA A 187 3.29 15.34 10.18
C ALA A 187 2.20 15.23 11.28
N LEU A 188 0.93 14.99 10.91
CA LEU A 188 -0.16 14.79 11.88
C LEU A 188 0.06 13.60 12.82
N SER A 189 0.82 12.59 12.39
CA SER A 189 1.21 11.46 13.24
C SER A 189 2.14 11.86 14.41
N LYS A 190 2.82 13.00 14.29
CA LYS A 190 3.80 13.51 15.27
C LYS A 190 3.31 14.76 16.00
N GLN A 191 2.46 15.56 15.38
CA GLN A 191 2.00 16.84 15.90
C GLN A 191 0.53 17.09 15.59
N LYS A 192 -0.23 17.57 16.57
CA LYS A 192 -1.62 18.01 16.36
C LYS A 192 -1.65 19.30 15.56
N ALA A 193 -2.47 19.34 14.51
CA ALA A 193 -2.80 20.57 13.80
C ALA A 193 -3.85 21.41 14.54
N ARG A 194 -3.95 22.70 14.19
CA ARG A 194 -5.04 23.58 14.62
C ARG A 194 -6.31 23.29 13.80
N ASP A 195 -7.47 23.60 14.37
CA ASP A 195 -8.76 23.30 13.75
C ASP A 195 -8.94 23.99 12.38
N GLU A 196 -8.47 25.22 12.23
CA GLU A 196 -8.48 25.97 10.96
C GLU A 196 -7.59 25.34 9.89
N GLU A 197 -6.48 24.72 10.30
CA GLU A 197 -5.53 24.06 9.38
C GLU A 197 -6.15 22.79 8.78
N LEU A 198 -6.92 22.03 9.57
CA LEU A 198 -7.56 20.78 9.11
C LEU A 198 -8.51 21.01 7.93
N GLY A 199 -9.29 22.10 7.95
CA GLY A 199 -10.16 22.46 6.83
C GLY A 199 -9.38 22.80 5.56
N SER A 200 -8.30 23.57 5.69
CA SER A 200 -7.42 23.90 4.56
C SER A 200 -6.73 22.66 3.97
N MET A 201 -6.33 21.72 4.82
CA MET A 201 -5.69 20.47 4.41
C MET A 201 -6.65 19.58 3.59
N VAL A 202 -7.94 19.55 3.92
CA VAL A 202 -8.93 18.83 3.10
C VAL A 202 -9.03 19.44 1.71
N LYS A 203 -9.09 20.77 1.61
CA LYS A 203 -9.09 21.47 0.32
C LYS A 203 -7.85 21.11 -0.51
N GLU A 204 -6.66 21.22 0.07
CA GLU A 204 -5.40 20.88 -0.59
C GLU A 204 -5.36 19.41 -1.03
N LEU A 205 -5.88 18.49 -0.21
CA LEU A 205 -5.95 17.06 -0.55
C LEU A 205 -6.90 16.80 -1.73
N MET A 206 -8.04 17.49 -1.77
CA MET A 206 -8.97 17.41 -2.90
C MET A 206 -8.33 17.92 -4.19
N GLU A 207 -7.62 19.05 -4.13
CA GLU A 207 -6.90 19.64 -5.27
C GLU A 207 -5.78 18.71 -5.77
N PHE A 208 -5.03 18.11 -4.85
CA PHE A 208 -4.01 17.11 -5.15
C PHE A 208 -4.59 15.91 -5.92
N LEU A 209 -5.65 15.27 -5.39
CA LEU A 209 -6.28 14.11 -6.03
C LEU A 209 -6.86 14.46 -7.41
N ALA A 210 -7.49 15.62 -7.55
CA ALA A 210 -8.07 16.08 -8.81
C ALA A 210 -6.99 16.40 -9.87
N SER A 211 -5.89 17.03 -9.45
CA SER A 211 -4.75 17.33 -10.32
C SER A 211 -4.12 16.05 -10.85
N LEU A 212 -3.89 15.07 -9.97
CA LEU A 212 -3.32 13.78 -10.33
C LEU A 212 -4.22 12.98 -11.28
N GLY A 213 -5.52 12.95 -11.04
CA GLY A 213 -6.50 12.34 -11.95
C GLY A 213 -6.46 12.99 -13.35
N SER A 214 -6.39 14.33 -13.39
CA SER A 214 -6.30 15.07 -14.66
C SER A 214 -5.00 14.80 -15.43
N GLN A 215 -3.89 14.56 -14.74
CA GLN A 215 -2.62 14.18 -15.37
C GLN A 215 -2.71 12.79 -16.02
N LEU A 216 -3.36 11.84 -15.35
CA LEU A 216 -3.55 10.49 -15.89
C LEU A 216 -4.45 10.48 -17.12
N ASP A 217 -5.55 11.24 -17.11
CA ASP A 217 -6.46 11.35 -18.25
C ASP A 217 -5.74 11.84 -19.53
N ARG A 218 -4.66 12.63 -19.37
CA ARG A 218 -3.84 13.14 -20.49
C ARG A 218 -2.79 12.15 -21.00
N MET A 219 -2.46 11.12 -20.23
CA MET A 219 -1.51 10.11 -20.69
C MET A 219 -2.14 9.33 -21.85
N LYS A 220 -1.48 9.32 -23.01
CA LYS A 220 -1.86 8.45 -24.14
C LYS A 220 -1.01 7.18 -24.06
N PHE A 221 -1.64 6.02 -24.20
CA PHE A 221 -1.00 4.72 -24.33
C PHE A 221 -1.39 4.13 -25.68
#